data_AF-A0A0T6W639-F1
#
_entry.id   AF-A0A0T6W639-F1
#
_cell.length_a   1.000
_cell.length_b   1.000
_cell.length_c   1.000
_cell.angle_alpha   90.00
_cell.angle_beta   90.00
_cell.angle_gamma   90.00
#
_symmetry.space_group_name_H-M   'P 1'
#
loop_
_entity.id
_entity.type
_entity.pdbx_description
1 polymer ?
#
loop_
_entity_poly.entity_id
_entity_poly.type
_entity_poly.pdbx_seq_one_letter_code
_entity_poly.pdbx_strand_id
1 'polypeptide(L)'
;MCDGTGIPRYIPDHLARRILFWDDERKESGHIIVCLQNGWSFSSAEHVDVEPFRNVTEAALAIASATPCPCTNCKETVAILALESI
;
A
#
# COMPACT_ATOMS: atom_id res chain seq x y z
N MET A 1 -8.22 8.92 8.35
CA MET A 1 -6.91 9.60 8.21
C MET A 1 -5.85 8.53 8.15
N CYS A 2 -5.10 8.44 7.06
CA CYS A 2 -4.02 7.46 6.87
C CYS A 2 -2.72 8.08 7.42
N ASP A 3 -2.37 7.76 8.66
CA ASP A 3 -1.30 8.46 9.41
C ASP A 3 0.06 7.74 9.41
N GLY A 4 0.18 6.61 8.69
CA GLY A 4 1.42 5.85 8.57
C GLY A 4 1.91 5.18 9.87
N THR A 5 1.10 5.18 10.94
CA THR A 5 1.50 4.66 12.26
C THR A 5 1.65 3.13 12.32
N GLY A 6 1.23 2.41 11.28
CA GLY A 6 1.31 0.93 11.18
C GLY A 6 2.50 0.37 10.39
N ILE A 7 3.36 1.19 9.78
CA ILE A 7 4.46 0.68 8.94
C ILE A 7 5.56 0.08 9.84
N PRO A 8 5.93 -1.21 9.66
CA PRO A 8 6.93 -1.83 10.51
C PRO A 8 8.34 -1.23 10.33
N ARG A 9 9.09 -1.07 11.42
CA ARG A 9 10.44 -0.47 11.42
C ARG A 9 11.50 -1.22 10.61
N TYR A 10 11.26 -2.47 10.25
CA TYR A 10 12.16 -3.24 9.39
C TYR A 10 11.97 -2.94 7.90
N ILE A 11 10.91 -2.20 7.53
CA ILE A 11 10.77 -1.68 6.17
C ILE A 11 11.72 -0.48 6.02
N PRO A 12 12.62 -0.47 5.03
CA PRO A 12 13.52 0.66 4.81
C PRO A 12 12.77 1.98 4.59
N ASP A 13 13.26 3.08 5.18
CA ASP A 13 12.61 4.39 5.12
C ASP A 13 12.27 4.86 3.70
N HIS A 14 13.13 4.58 2.74
CA HIS A 14 12.91 4.97 1.34
C HIS A 14 11.74 4.23 0.68
N LEU A 15 11.42 3.01 1.13
CA LEU A 15 10.23 2.27 0.71
C LEU A 15 9.01 2.70 1.52
N ALA A 16 9.16 2.91 2.83
CA ALA A 16 8.09 3.38 3.71
C ALA A 16 7.47 4.69 3.23
N ARG A 17 8.27 5.59 2.64
CA ARG A 17 7.78 6.84 2.02
C ARG A 17 6.82 6.64 0.84
N ARG A 18 6.76 5.44 0.25
CA ARG A 18 5.83 5.11 -0.83
C ARG A 18 4.52 4.53 -0.31
N ILE A 19 4.43 4.26 0.98
CA ILE A 19 3.28 3.60 1.61
C ILE A 19 2.40 4.68 2.25
N LEU A 20 1.11 4.62 1.95
CA LEU A 20 0.09 5.43 2.63
C LEU A 20 -0.46 4.67 3.85
N PHE A 21 -0.65 3.37 3.71
CA PHE A 21 -1.22 2.53 4.75
C PHE A 21 -0.65 1.10 4.67
N TRP A 22 -0.46 0.51 5.85
CA TRP A 22 0.00 -0.86 6.04
C TRP A 22 -0.83 -1.48 7.14
N ASP A 23 -1.59 -2.52 6.80
CA ASP A 23 -2.34 -3.34 7.76
C ASP A 23 -1.79 -4.75 7.79
N ASP A 24 -1.49 -5.24 8.99
CA ASP A 24 -1.04 -6.62 9.18
C ASP A 24 -2.16 -7.47 9.77
N GLU A 25 -3.13 -7.79 8.92
CA GLU A 25 -4.28 -8.62 9.26
C GLU A 25 -3.97 -10.13 9.20
N ARG A 26 -2.69 -10.55 9.17
CA ARG A 26 -2.34 -11.98 8.98
C ARG A 26 -2.93 -12.91 10.04
N LYS A 27 -3.28 -12.38 11.21
CA LYS A 27 -3.96 -13.14 12.27
C LYS A 27 -5.45 -13.37 12.01
N GLU A 28 -6.09 -12.50 11.25
CA GLU A 28 -7.53 -12.47 11.03
C GLU A 28 -7.90 -12.95 9.62
N SER A 29 -7.27 -12.37 8.60
CA SER A 29 -7.54 -12.64 7.19
C SER A 29 -6.40 -13.40 6.47
N GLY A 30 -5.22 -13.52 7.10
CA GLY A 30 -4.07 -14.23 6.53
C GLY A 30 -3.21 -13.40 5.58
N HIS A 31 -3.47 -12.10 5.48
CA HIS A 31 -2.80 -11.19 4.55
C HIS A 31 -2.31 -9.90 5.22
N ILE A 32 -1.42 -9.20 4.54
CA ILE A 32 -0.98 -7.83 4.83
C ILE A 32 -1.56 -6.96 3.73
N ILE A 33 -2.34 -5.95 4.07
CA ILE A 33 -2.89 -5.01 3.08
C ILE A 33 -1.97 -3.80 3.02
N VAL A 34 -1.44 -3.50 1.83
CA VAL A 34 -0.61 -2.31 1.63
C VAL A 34 -1.27 -1.40 0.62
N CYS A 35 -1.40 -0.13 0.99
CA CYS A 35 -1.80 0.95 0.11
C CYS A 35 -0.63 1.90 -0.13
N LEU A 36 -0.39 2.26 -1.38
CA LEU A 36 0.65 3.18 -1.78
C LEU A 36 0.20 4.65 -1.68
N GLN A 37 1.16 5.56 -1.60
CA GLN A 37 0.96 6.99 -1.70
C GLN A 37 0.45 7.37 -3.10
N ASN A 38 -0.29 8.47 -3.17
CA ASN A 38 -0.79 9.00 -4.44
C ASN A 38 0.35 9.18 -5.45
N GLY A 39 0.06 8.80 -6.70
CA GLY A 39 1.01 8.82 -7.80
C GLY A 39 1.93 7.62 -7.84
N TRP A 40 1.71 6.58 -7.03
CA TRP A 40 2.40 5.29 -7.11
C TRP A 40 1.45 4.15 -7.44
N SER A 41 1.97 3.10 -8.06
CA SER A 41 1.20 1.91 -8.40
C SER A 41 2.07 0.66 -8.40
N PHE A 42 1.52 -0.46 -7.92
CA PHE A 42 2.10 -1.80 -8.04
C PHE A 42 2.06 -2.29 -9.50
N SER A 43 1.00 -1.94 -10.23
CA SER A 43 0.81 -2.25 -11.65
C SER A 43 0.30 -1.00 -12.37
N SER A 44 1.20 -0.24 -13.00
CA SER A 44 0.84 1.02 -13.67
C SER A 44 -0.14 0.82 -14.84
N ALA A 45 -0.17 -0.37 -15.43
CA ALA A 45 -1.09 -0.73 -16.51
C ALA A 45 -2.53 -0.93 -15.98
N GLU A 46 -2.67 -1.40 -14.75
CA GLU A 46 -3.95 -1.70 -14.11
C GLU A 46 -4.34 -0.65 -13.06
N HIS A 47 -3.47 0.33 -12.81
CA HIS A 47 -3.64 1.40 -11.82
C HIS A 47 -3.87 0.87 -10.40
N VAL A 48 -3.23 -0.24 -10.05
CA VAL A 48 -3.36 -0.87 -8.73
C VAL A 48 -2.46 -0.16 -7.72
N ASP A 49 -3.04 0.38 -6.67
CA ASP A 49 -2.37 1.07 -5.57
C ASP A 49 -2.64 0.44 -4.19
N VAL A 50 -3.52 -0.56 -4.13
CA VAL A 50 -3.81 -1.39 -2.95
C VAL A 50 -3.68 -2.85 -3.32
N GLU A 51 -2.93 -3.62 -2.54
CA GLU A 51 -2.76 -5.05 -2.79
C GLU A 51 -2.55 -5.84 -1.48
N PRO A 52 -3.17 -7.03 -1.34
CA PRO A 52 -2.91 -7.94 -0.24
C PRO A 52 -1.69 -8.84 -0.51
N PHE A 53 -0.83 -8.98 0.49
CA PHE A 53 0.37 -9.82 0.44
C PHE A 53 0.34 -10.91 1.51
N ARG A 54 0.96 -12.07 1.25
CA ARG A 54 0.96 -13.17 2.25
C ARG A 54 1.97 -12.95 3.36
N ASN A 55 3.03 -12.23 3.05
CA ASN A 55 4.12 -11.98 3.99
C ASN A 55 4.82 -10.65 3.69
N VAL A 56 5.63 -10.23 4.66
CA VAL A 56 6.39 -8.97 4.63
C VAL A 56 7.34 -8.91 3.43
N THR A 57 7.98 -10.03 3.08
CA THR A 57 8.98 -10.06 2.00
C THR A 57 8.33 -9.77 0.66
N GLU A 58 7.18 -10.38 0.37
CA GLU A 58 6.38 -10.11 -0.83
C GLU A 58 5.96 -8.64 -0.89
N ALA A 59 5.39 -8.12 0.19
CA ALA A 59 4.98 -6.71 0.26
C ALA A 59 6.16 -5.77 0.00
N ALA A 60 7.32 -6.01 0.63
CA ALA A 60 8.50 -5.18 0.46
C ALA A 60 9.04 -5.21 -0.98
N LEU A 61 9.04 -6.38 -1.63
CA LEU A 61 9.45 -6.53 -3.03
C LEU A 61 8.48 -5.81 -3.97
N ALA A 62 7.18 -5.88 -3.71
CA ALA A 62 6.16 -5.17 -4.48
C ALA A 62 6.30 -3.65 -4.32
N ILE A 63 6.48 -3.14 -3.10
CA ILE A 63 6.70 -1.70 -2.85
C ILE A 63 7.99 -1.21 -3.52
N ALA A 64 9.05 -2.03 -3.50
CA ALA A 64 10.31 -1.70 -4.17
C ALA A 64 10.14 -1.61 -5.70
N SER A 65 9.32 -2.49 -6.26
CA SER A 65 9.01 -2.56 -7.69
C SER A 65 7.91 -1.60 -8.14
N ALA A 66 7.17 -1.01 -7.19
CA ALA A 66 6.14 -0.03 -7.47
C ALA A 66 6.72 1.15 -8.26
N THR A 67 5.93 1.64 -9.22
CA THR A 67 6.35 2.68 -10.15
C THR A 67 5.50 3.93 -9.99
N PRO A 68 6.04 5.12 -10.30
CA PRO A 68 5.25 6.32 -10.39
C PRO A 68 4.17 6.18 -11.48
N CYS A 69 2.91 6.46 -11.15
CA CYS A 69 1.80 6.46 -12.09
C CYS A 69 1.15 7.84 -12.15
N PRO A 70 1.30 8.59 -13.27
CA PRO A 70 0.86 9.98 -13.34
C PRO A 70 -0.62 10.16 -13.72
N CYS A 71 -1.40 9.07 -13.85
CA CYS A 71 -2.81 9.17 -14.23
C CYS A 71 -3.64 9.84 -13.12
N THR A 72 -4.77 10.41 -13.51
CA THR A 72 -5.68 11.08 -12.57
C THR A 72 -6.10 10.13 -11.46
N ASN A 73 -6.41 8.87 -11.77
CA ASN A 73 -6.83 7.87 -10.79
C ASN A 73 -5.77 7.70 -9.68
N CYS A 74 -4.53 7.33 -10.01
CA CYS A 74 -3.50 7.12 -8.99
C CYS A 74 -3.11 8.41 -8.24
N LYS A 75 -3.29 9.60 -8.84
CA LYS A 75 -3.02 10.88 -8.18
C LYS A 75 -4.14 11.29 -7.21
N GLU A 76 -5.36 10.90 -7.51
CA GLU A 76 -6.56 11.27 -6.75
C GLU A 76 -7.03 10.17 -5.81
N THR A 77 -6.45 8.96 -5.84
CA THR A 77 -6.75 7.94 -4.83
C THR A 77 -6.33 8.43 -3.45
N VAL A 78 -7.26 9.08 -2.77
CA VAL A 78 -7.31 9.06 -1.31
C VAL A 78 -7.90 7.69 -1.00
N ALA A 79 -7.15 6.80 -0.37
CA ALA A 79 -7.65 5.47 -0.02
C ALA A 79 -8.97 5.57 0.78
N ILE A 80 -10.10 5.41 0.08
CA ILE A 80 -11.46 5.44 0.64
C ILE A 80 -11.83 4.06 1.25
N LEU A 81 -10.92 3.08 1.23
CA LEU A 81 -11.22 1.70 1.64
C LEU A 81 -10.95 1.38 3.11
N ALA A 82 -11.29 2.29 4.04
CA ALA A 82 -11.26 1.98 5.48
C ALA A 82 -12.50 2.48 6.26
N LEU A 83 -13.63 2.74 5.58
CA LEU A 83 -14.85 3.25 6.23
C LEU A 83 -16.18 2.67 5.70
N GLU A 84 -16.20 1.41 5.27
CA GLU A 84 -17.47 0.66 5.21
C GLU A 84 -17.39 -0.60 6.08
N SER A 85 -17.16 -0.38 7.38
CA SER A 85 -17.79 -1.19 8.42
C SER A 85 -19.11 -0.49 8.80
N ILE A 86 -20.19 -0.82 8.11
CA ILE A 86 -21.57 -0.71 8.60
C ILE A 86 -22.22 -2.08 8.45
#